data_AF-A0A553H4I8-F1
#
_entry.id   AF-A0A553H4I8-F1
#
_cell.length_a   1.000
_cell.length_b   1.000
_cell.length_c   1.000
_cell.angle_alpha   90.00
_cell.angle_beta   90.00
_cell.angle_gamma   90.00
#
_symmetry.space_group_name_H-M   'P 1'
#
loop_
_entity.id
_entity.type
_entity.pdbx_description
1 polymer ?
#
loop_
_entity_poly.entity_id
_entity_poly.type
_entity_poly.pdbx_seq_one_letter_code
_entity_poly.pdbx_strand_id
1 'polypeptide(L)'
;MASSSPSFLPRLTDTCLRVMAGDADTLSALRSHGFECDVAHWAFTLPALHAWLCPALRYPAFLKALYGGTLNQDLAAHGAEIVVGVDRGKVDVNGYRLQAWRTPQASSEDAVR
;
A
#
# COMPACT_ATOMS: atom_id res chain seq x y z
N MET A 1 -16.45 -17.75 9.52
CA MET A 1 -15.71 -17.21 10.68
C MET A 1 -15.08 -15.90 10.23
N ALA A 2 -15.56 -14.76 10.71
CA ALA A 2 -15.00 -13.47 10.34
C ALA A 2 -13.63 -13.34 11.03
N SER A 3 -12.55 -13.63 10.30
CA SER A 3 -11.21 -13.25 10.72
C SER A 3 -11.24 -11.77 11.01
N SER A 4 -11.13 -11.39 12.28
CA SER A 4 -11.03 -9.99 12.68
C SER A 4 -9.74 -9.47 12.06
N SER A 5 -9.85 -8.87 10.88
CA SER A 5 -8.72 -8.22 10.25
C SER A 5 -8.14 -7.22 11.25
N PRO A 6 -6.82 -7.20 11.44
CA PRO A 6 -6.19 -6.23 12.32
C PRO A 6 -6.67 -4.84 11.89
N SER A 7 -7.11 -4.04 12.87
CA SER A 7 -7.88 -2.80 12.66
C SER A 7 -7.18 -1.76 11.78
N PHE A 8 -5.91 -1.96 11.47
CA PHE A 8 -5.11 -1.09 10.62
C PHE A 8 -5.31 -1.33 9.12
N LEU A 9 -5.68 -2.55 8.67
CA LEU A 9 -5.77 -2.85 7.24
C LEU A 9 -6.81 -1.99 6.51
N PRO A 10 -8.06 -1.85 7.01
CA PRO A 10 -9.04 -0.97 6.37
C PRO A 10 -8.58 0.49 6.29
N ARG A 11 -7.92 0.99 7.35
CA ARG A 11 -7.36 2.34 7.39
C ARG A 11 -6.23 2.51 6.38
N LEU A 12 -5.36 1.51 6.22
CA LEU A 12 -4.29 1.52 5.23
C LEU A 12 -4.86 1.53 3.81
N THR A 13 -5.83 0.66 3.51
CA THR A 13 -6.51 0.63 2.22
C THR A 13 -7.16 1.97 1.89
N ASP A 14 -7.96 2.54 2.80
CA ASP A 14 -8.59 3.86 2.62
C ASP A 14 -7.55 4.97 2.37
N THR A 15 -6.46 4.98 3.14
CA THR A 15 -5.36 5.94 2.95
C THR A 15 -4.75 5.81 1.57
N CYS A 16 -4.47 4.59 1.10
CA CYS A 16 -3.94 4.36 -0.24
C CYS A 16 -4.91 4.88 -1.30
N LEU A 17 -6.21 4.61 -1.20
CA LEU A 17 -7.20 5.10 -2.16
C LEU A 17 -7.31 6.63 -2.18
N ARG A 18 -7.19 7.28 -1.01
CA ARG A 18 -7.15 8.76 -0.93
C ARG A 18 -5.90 9.35 -1.56
N VAL A 19 -4.73 8.72 -1.38
CA VAL A 19 -3.49 9.09 -2.10
C VAL A 19 -3.68 8.95 -3.61
N MET A 20 -4.30 7.85 -4.06
CA MET A 20 -4.63 7.63 -5.48
C MET A 20 -5.57 8.70 -6.04
N ALA A 21 -6.55 9.14 -5.25
CA ALA A 21 -7.47 10.21 -5.62
C ALA A 21 -6.85 11.62 -5.56
N GLY A 22 -5.63 11.76 -5.02
CA GLY A 22 -5.00 13.06 -4.83
C GLY A 22 -5.63 13.90 -3.72
N ASP A 23 -6.20 13.25 -2.69
CA ASP A 23 -6.84 13.92 -1.55
C ASP A 23 -5.82 14.82 -0.80
N ALA A 24 -6.03 16.13 -0.87
CA ALA A 24 -5.06 17.11 -0.39
C ALA A 24 -4.80 17.00 1.11
N ASP A 25 -5.83 16.69 1.91
CA ASP A 25 -5.72 16.54 3.36
C ASP A 25 -4.88 15.30 3.72
N THR A 26 -5.13 14.18 3.06
CA THR A 26 -4.34 12.95 3.24
C THR A 26 -2.88 13.16 2.84
N LEU A 27 -2.64 13.77 1.68
CA LEU A 27 -1.28 14.06 1.21
C LEU A 27 -0.54 14.99 2.18
N SER A 28 -1.21 16.02 2.69
CA SER A 28 -0.65 16.94 3.68
C SER A 28 -0.31 16.22 4.99
N ALA A 29 -1.22 15.37 5.49
CA ALA A 29 -1.00 14.59 6.70
C ALA A 29 0.18 13.63 6.57
N LEU A 30 0.29 12.91 5.44
CA LEU A 30 1.42 12.01 5.18
C LEU A 30 2.75 12.77 5.11
N ARG A 31 2.80 13.91 4.40
CA ARG A 31 4.00 14.76 4.34
C ARG A 31 4.41 15.28 5.71
N SER A 32 3.45 15.67 6.55
CA SER A 32 3.73 16.14 7.92
C SER A 32 4.35 15.06 8.82
N HIS A 33 4.13 13.79 8.47
CA HIS A 33 4.76 12.64 9.13
C HIS A 33 6.08 12.20 8.46
N GLY A 34 6.58 12.97 7.49
CA GLY A 34 7.86 12.72 6.84
C GLY A 34 7.82 11.67 5.73
N PHE A 35 6.63 11.28 5.25
CA PHE A 35 6.52 10.41 4.08
C PHE A 35 6.76 11.18 2.78
N GLU A 36 7.40 10.50 1.83
CA GLU A 36 7.49 10.96 0.45
C GLU A 36 6.18 10.58 -0.27
N CYS A 37 5.29 11.55 -0.46
CA CYS A 37 4.04 11.31 -1.17
C CYS A 37 3.65 12.46 -2.10
N ASP A 38 3.00 12.08 -3.19
CA ASP A 38 2.39 12.94 -4.19
C ASP A 38 1.11 12.30 -4.75
N VAL A 39 0.42 12.96 -5.67
CA VAL A 39 -0.79 12.42 -6.30
C VAL A 39 -0.47 11.06 -6.94
N ALA A 40 -1.23 10.02 -6.55
CA ALA A 40 -1.05 8.64 -6.99
C ALA A 40 0.34 8.03 -6.73
N HIS A 41 1.11 8.63 -5.83
CA HIS A 41 2.44 8.14 -5.45
C HIS A 41 2.67 8.26 -3.95
N TRP A 42 3.06 7.17 -3.31
CA TRP A 42 3.48 7.21 -1.91
C TRP A 42 4.58 6.19 -1.65
N ALA A 43 5.75 6.66 -1.26
CA ALA A 43 6.89 5.85 -0.90
C ALA A 43 7.09 5.81 0.62
N PHE A 44 7.39 4.62 1.14
CA PHE A 44 7.58 4.39 2.57
C PHE A 44 8.42 3.14 2.85
N THR A 45 8.93 3.03 4.07
CA THR A 45 9.48 1.77 4.60
C THR A 45 8.45 1.14 5.54
N LEU A 46 8.49 -0.19 5.71
CA LEU A 46 7.56 -0.86 6.63
C LEU A 46 7.71 -0.42 8.10
N PRO A 47 8.92 -0.13 8.63
CA PRO A 47 9.05 0.45 9.97
C PRO A 47 8.40 1.83 10.10
N ALA A 48 8.54 2.71 9.10
CA ALA A 48 7.90 4.02 9.12
C ALA A 48 6.38 3.91 9.05
N LEU A 49 5.87 3.04 8.18
CA LEU A 49 4.43 2.77 8.06
C LEU A 49 3.86 2.21 9.37
N HIS A 50 4.57 1.28 10.01
CA HIS A 50 4.18 0.68 11.29
C HIS A 50 4.08 1.73 12.39
N ALA A 51 5.11 2.58 12.53
CA ALA A 51 5.16 3.63 13.54
C ALA A 51 4.01 4.64 13.39
N TRP A 52 3.64 4.98 12.16
CA TRP A 52 2.52 5.89 11.87
C TRP A 52 1.15 5.25 12.08
N LEU A 53 0.97 4.02 11.62
CA LEU A 53 -0.35 3.41 11.51
C LEU A 53 -0.79 2.69 12.78
N CYS A 54 0.12 1.94 13.41
CA CYS A 54 -0.19 1.08 14.55
C CYS A 54 1.01 0.85 15.49
N PRO A 55 1.56 1.90 16.11
CA PRO A 55 2.77 1.81 16.94
C PRO A 55 2.60 0.87 18.15
N ALA A 56 1.37 0.66 18.62
CA ALA A 56 1.07 -0.25 19.73
C ALA A 56 1.17 -1.74 19.35
N LEU A 57 1.05 -2.08 18.06
CA LEU A 57 1.19 -3.47 17.59
C LEU A 57 2.68 -3.83 17.52
N ARG A 58 3.08 -5.04 17.91
CA ARG A 58 4.49 -5.46 17.73
C ARG A 58 4.81 -5.61 16.25
N TYR A 59 5.98 -5.13 15.83
CA TYR A 59 6.40 -5.15 14.42
C TYR A 59 6.27 -6.52 13.72
N PRO A 60 6.65 -7.67 14.31
CA PRO A 60 6.43 -8.97 13.67
C PRO A 60 4.95 -9.34 13.48
N ALA A 61 4.08 -8.91 14.41
CA ALA A 61 2.64 -9.12 14.30
C ALA A 61 2.04 -8.22 13.21
N PHE A 62 2.54 -6.99 13.08
CA PHE A 62 2.21 -6.10 11.96
C PHE A 62 2.60 -6.72 10.61
N LEU A 63 3.82 -7.23 10.46
CA LEU A 63 4.24 -7.88 9.21
C LEU A 63 3.39 -9.10 8.88
N LYS A 64 3.12 -9.97 9.87
CA LYS A 64 2.27 -11.15 9.68
C LYS A 64 0.86 -10.75 9.22
N ALA A 65 0.30 -9.71 9.83
CA ALA A 65 -0.99 -9.15 9.47
C ALA A 65 -1.01 -8.54 8.07
N LEU A 66 0.03 -7.78 7.71
CA LEU A 66 0.16 -7.12 6.43
C LEU A 66 0.25 -8.14 5.29
N TYR A 67 1.15 -9.11 5.41
CA TYR A 67 1.37 -10.14 4.38
C TYR A 67 0.29 -11.24 4.36
N GLY A 68 -0.39 -11.48 5.49
CA GLY A 68 -1.55 -12.37 5.54
C GLY A 68 -2.87 -11.71 5.13
N GLY A 69 -2.86 -10.40 4.87
CA GLY A 69 -4.03 -9.62 4.50
C GLY A 69 -4.28 -9.57 2.99
N THR A 70 -5.41 -8.96 2.62
CA THR A 70 -5.86 -8.81 1.22
C THR A 70 -5.48 -7.47 0.62
N LEU A 71 -4.59 -6.69 1.24
CA LEU A 71 -4.33 -5.29 0.87
C LEU A 71 -4.09 -5.07 -0.63
N ASN A 72 -3.17 -5.81 -1.26
CA ASN A 72 -2.94 -5.67 -2.71
C ASN A 72 -4.11 -6.20 -3.56
N GLN A 73 -4.89 -7.17 -3.07
CA GLN A 73 -6.10 -7.64 -3.77
C GLN A 73 -7.19 -6.56 -3.75
N ASP A 74 -7.36 -5.91 -2.59
CA ASP A 74 -8.32 -4.82 -2.41
C ASP A 74 -7.91 -3.60 -3.25
N LEU A 75 -6.62 -3.23 -3.27
CA LEU A 75 -6.11 -2.15 -4.11
C LEU A 75 -6.20 -2.46 -5.61
N ALA A 76 -6.01 -3.72 -6.01
CA ALA A 76 -6.11 -4.14 -7.40
C ALA A 76 -7.53 -3.91 -7.97
N ALA A 77 -8.58 -4.06 -7.15
CA ALA A 77 -9.95 -3.73 -7.54
C ALA A 77 -10.14 -2.24 -7.88
N HIS A 78 -9.20 -1.38 -7.46
CA HIS A 78 -9.15 0.05 -7.73
C HIS A 78 -8.01 0.46 -8.67
N GLY A 79 -7.37 -0.50 -9.34
CA GLY A 79 -6.27 -0.23 -10.28
C GLY A 79 -5.01 0.32 -9.61
N ALA A 80 -4.75 -0.07 -8.37
CA ALA A 80 -3.57 0.33 -7.61
C ALA A 80 -2.89 -0.89 -6.96
N GLU A 81 -1.62 -0.74 -6.60
CA GLU A 81 -0.88 -1.76 -5.88
C GLU A 81 0.27 -1.17 -5.06
N ILE A 82 0.68 -1.88 -4.01
CA ILE A 82 1.93 -1.61 -3.29
C ILE A 82 2.99 -2.60 -3.77
N VAL A 83 4.10 -2.06 -4.27
CA VAL A 83 5.24 -2.82 -4.77
C VAL A 83 6.50 -2.46 -4.02
N VAL A 84 7.52 -3.32 -4.10
CA VAL A 84 8.88 -2.97 -3.66
C VAL A 84 9.48 -2.04 -4.73
N GLY A 85 9.67 -0.77 -4.38
CA GLY A 85 10.28 0.24 -5.26
C GLY A 85 11.80 0.26 -5.20
N VAL A 86 12.39 -0.07 -4.05
CA VAL A 86 13.85 -0.19 -3.86
C VAL A 86 14.13 -1.41 -3.00
N ASP A 87 14.74 -2.44 -3.59
CA ASP A 87 15.20 -3.62 -2.85
C ASP A 87 16.61 -3.39 -2.31
N ARG A 88 16.76 -3.51 -0.98
CA ARG A 88 18.02 -3.38 -0.26
C ARG A 88 18.39 -4.69 0.47
N GLY A 89 17.73 -5.80 0.12
CA GLY A 89 18.05 -7.13 0.60
C GLY A 89 17.47 -7.50 1.98
N LYS A 90 16.80 -6.57 2.68
CA LYS A 90 16.01 -6.90 3.88
C LYS A 90 14.70 -6.11 3.90
N VAL A 91 13.63 -6.79 4.31
CA VAL A 91 12.24 -6.28 4.31
C VAL A 91 12.07 -4.97 5.07
N ASP A 92 12.84 -4.76 6.15
CA ASP A 92 12.81 -3.55 6.98
C ASP A 92 13.51 -2.34 6.35
N VAL A 93 14.43 -2.54 5.41
CA VAL A 93 15.12 -1.46 4.67
C VAL A 93 14.62 -1.29 3.24
N ASN A 94 13.76 -2.19 2.77
CA ASN A 94 13.16 -2.07 1.45
C ASN A 94 12.24 -0.84 1.40
N GLY A 95 12.36 -0.08 0.31
CA GLY A 95 11.44 0.98 -0.03
C GLY A 95 10.23 0.37 -0.73
N TYR A 96 9.05 0.59 -0.18
CA TYR A 96 7.77 0.25 -0.79
C TYR A 96 7.18 1.49 -1.44
N ARG A 97 6.41 1.30 -2.51
CA ARG A 97 5.67 2.39 -3.13
C ARG A 97 4.27 1.95 -3.53
N LEU A 98 3.30 2.83 -3.29
CA LEU A 98 2.00 2.79 -3.93
C LEU A 98 2.13 3.34 -5.35
N GLN A 99 1.57 2.61 -6.32
CA GLN A 99 1.50 3.05 -7.71
C GLN A 99 0.14 2.70 -8.31
N ALA A 100 -0.33 3.55 -9.24
CA ALA A 100 -1.37 3.14 -10.18
C ALA A 100 -0.86 1.96 -11.01
N TRP A 101 -1.74 1.04 -11.38
CA TRP A 101 -1.50 0.23 -12.56
C TRP A 101 -1.35 1.17 -13.75
N ARG A 102 -0.12 1.31 -14.26
CA ARG A 102 0.04 1.71 -15.64
C ARG A 102 -0.40 0.53 -16.46
N THR A 103 -1.58 0.56 -17.02
CA THR A 103 -1.90 -0.34 -18.12
C THR A 103 -0.97 0.02 -19.29
N PRO A 104 -0.22 -0.95 -19.84
CA PRO A 104 -0.23 -1.05 -21.28
C PRO A 104 -0.85 -2.37 -21.73
N GLN A 105 -1.93 -2.19 -22.50
CA GLN A 105 -2.51 -3.07 -23.51
C GLN A 105 -3.26 -4.34 -23.06
N ALA A 106 -4.47 -4.43 -23.58
CA ALA A 106 -5.21 -5.65 -23.78
C ALA A 106 -4.28 -6.79 -24.26
N SER A 107 -4.31 -7.91 -23.55
CA SER A 107 -4.08 -9.20 -24.17
C SER A 107 -5.30 -9.49 -25.03
N SER A 108 -5.26 -9.06 -26.29
CA SER A 108 -6.02 -9.68 -27.37
C SER A 108 -5.39 -11.04 -27.67
N GLU A 109 -6.09 -12.09 -27.28
CA GLU A 109 -6.26 -13.33 -28.05
C GLU A 109 -7.79 -13.56 -27.95
N ASP A 110 -8.63 -13.32 -28.97
CA ASP A 110 -8.49 -13.65 -30.39
C ASP A 110 -7.75 -14.99 -30.60
N ALA A 111 -8.20 -16.00 -29.85
CA ALA A 111 -8.16 -17.36 -30.34
C ALA A 111 -9.24 -17.48 -31.44
N VAL A 112 -8.78 -17.20 -32.65
CA VAL A 112 -9.28 -17.60 -33.95
C VAL A 112 -10.11 -18.90 -33.92
N ARG A 113 -11.35 -18.76 -34.44
CA ARG A 113 -12.22 -19.74 -35.11
C ARG A 113 -12.89 -20.83 -34.30
#